data_AF-H2Z6Z6-F1
#
_entry.id   AF-H2Z6Z6-F1
#
_cell.length_a   1.000
_cell.length_b   1.000
_cell.length_c   1.000
_cell.angle_alpha   90.00
_cell.angle_beta   90.00
_cell.angle_gamma   90.00
#
_symmetry.space_group_name_H-M   'P 1'
#
loop_
_entity.id
_entity.type
_entity.pdbx_description
1 polymer ?
#
loop_
_entity_poly.entity_id
_entity_poly.type
_entity_poly.pdbx_seq_one_letter_code
_entity_poly.pdbx_strand_id
1 'polypeptide(L)'
;MEVMCENLHAQWQRVWLSAIERQRKLQEAGDAARRELELSDFLFDAWRKRYMKWMKHKKSRVMDFFRAMDTDGDGKVTRQQFIDGIIKSKFPTDEMEMSKVADIFDRDGDGYIDYYEFVAALYPTKESYKPVTDADKIEDEVVRQVSRCTCVKRFQVQQIAENKYRFGDNQQLRLVRILRSTVMVRVGGGWMALDEFLLKNDPCRG
;
A
#
# COMPACT_ATOMS: atom_id res chain seq x y z
N MET A 1 25.40 -60.17 5.84
CA MET A 1 24.08 -59.76 5.30
C MET A 1 23.46 -58.67 6.16
N GLU A 2 23.56 -58.74 7.50
CA GLU A 2 23.10 -57.68 8.43
C GLU A 2 23.75 -56.30 8.20
N VAL A 3 25.09 -56.23 8.06
CA VAL A 3 25.82 -54.94 7.92
C VAL A 3 25.41 -54.13 6.66
N MET A 4 25.00 -54.80 5.57
CA MET A 4 24.51 -54.09 4.38
C MET A 4 23.10 -53.52 4.59
N CYS A 5 22.26 -54.20 5.36
CA CYS A 5 20.89 -53.78 5.63
C CYS A 5 20.86 -52.54 6.54
N GLU A 6 21.72 -52.51 7.56
CA GLU A 6 21.90 -51.34 8.44
C GLU A 6 22.43 -50.11 7.66
N ASN A 7 23.37 -50.32 6.72
CA ASN A 7 23.90 -49.24 5.90
C ASN A 7 22.84 -48.67 4.93
N LEU A 8 22.06 -49.54 4.29
CA LEU A 8 20.92 -49.08 3.46
C LEU A 8 19.87 -48.34 4.29
N HIS A 9 19.56 -48.83 5.49
CA HIS A 9 18.61 -48.17 6.38
C HIS A 9 19.11 -46.77 6.79
N ALA A 10 20.38 -46.62 7.16
CA ALA A 10 20.98 -45.34 7.54
C ALA A 10 21.09 -44.37 6.35
N GLN A 11 21.37 -44.87 5.16
CA GLN A 11 21.32 -44.07 3.93
C GLN A 11 19.90 -43.59 3.65
N TRP A 12 18.91 -44.47 3.80
CA TRP A 12 17.52 -44.12 3.53
C TRP A 12 16.98 -43.10 4.55
N GLN A 13 17.29 -43.26 5.84
CA GLN A 13 16.98 -42.27 6.87
C GLN A 13 17.57 -40.88 6.57
N ARG A 14 18.82 -40.82 6.08
CA ARG A 14 19.45 -39.54 5.71
C ARG A 14 18.75 -38.86 4.55
N VAL A 15 18.38 -39.61 3.51
CA VAL A 15 17.66 -39.03 2.37
C VAL A 15 16.26 -38.59 2.79
N TRP A 16 15.57 -39.36 3.63
CA TRP A 16 14.25 -39.00 4.17
C TRP A 16 14.29 -37.71 5.00
N LEU A 17 15.23 -37.59 5.94
CA LEU A 17 15.42 -36.36 6.72
C LEU A 17 15.77 -35.16 5.83
N SER A 18 16.62 -35.37 4.82
CA SER A 18 16.97 -34.33 3.84
C SER A 18 15.77 -33.90 3.01
N ALA A 19 14.89 -34.83 2.63
CA ALA A 19 13.67 -34.54 1.88
C ALA A 19 12.68 -33.73 2.73
N ILE A 20 12.48 -34.10 4.00
CA ILE A 20 11.64 -33.35 4.94
C ILE A 20 12.14 -31.92 5.13
N GLU A 21 13.44 -31.76 5.36
CA GLU A 21 14.01 -30.42 5.57
C GLU A 21 13.91 -29.54 4.32
N ARG A 22 14.12 -30.12 3.13
CA ARG A 22 13.88 -29.41 1.86
C ARG A 22 12.42 -29.04 1.69
N GLN A 23 11.50 -29.93 2.06
CA GLN A 23 10.06 -29.67 1.96
C GLN A 23 9.62 -28.56 2.92
N ARG A 24 10.12 -28.55 4.16
CA ARG A 24 9.91 -27.46 5.11
C ARG A 24 10.41 -26.12 4.56
N LYS A 25 11.65 -26.08 4.06
CA LYS A 25 12.22 -24.86 3.44
C LYS A 25 11.41 -24.37 2.24
N LEU A 26 10.95 -25.28 1.38
CA LEU A 26 10.10 -24.94 0.24
C LEU A 26 8.74 -24.39 0.68
N GLN A 27 8.14 -24.97 1.71
CA GLN A 27 6.89 -24.46 2.29
C GLN A 27 7.08 -23.06 2.87
N GLU A 28 8.13 -22.84 3.66
CA GLU A 28 8.44 -21.53 4.25
C GLU A 28 8.72 -20.48 3.19
N ALA A 29 9.52 -20.81 2.17
CA ALA A 29 9.79 -19.92 1.05
C ALA A 29 8.51 -19.63 0.24
N GLY A 30 7.66 -20.63 0.02
CA GLY A 30 6.37 -20.46 -0.66
C GLY A 30 5.39 -19.59 0.13
N ASP A 31 5.35 -19.74 1.46
CA ASP A 31 4.55 -18.89 2.34
C ASP A 31 5.11 -17.46 2.41
N ALA A 32 6.43 -17.30 2.46
CA ALA A 32 7.09 -15.99 2.40
C ALA A 32 6.79 -15.28 1.07
N ALA A 33 6.91 -15.98 -0.07
CA ALA A 33 6.60 -15.45 -1.39
C ALA A 33 5.11 -15.09 -1.54
N ARG A 34 4.19 -15.92 -1.01
CA ARG A 34 2.76 -15.60 -0.97
C ARG A 34 2.49 -14.34 -0.14
N ARG A 35 3.10 -14.22 1.04
CA ARG A 35 2.99 -13.02 1.88
C ARG A 35 3.55 -11.79 1.18
N GLU A 36 4.70 -11.91 0.51
CA GLU A 36 5.27 -10.82 -0.28
C GLU A 36 4.34 -10.35 -1.40
N LEU A 37 3.67 -11.30 -2.07
CA LEU A 37 2.67 -11.02 -3.10
C LEU A 37 1.38 -10.42 -2.52
N GLU A 38 0.90 -10.90 -1.38
CA GLU A 38 -0.23 -10.29 -0.64
C GLU A 38 0.10 -8.87 -0.18
N LEU A 39 1.36 -8.64 0.20
CA LEU A 39 1.84 -7.31 0.55
C LEU A 39 2.17 -6.45 -0.67
N SER A 40 2.17 -6.98 -1.90
CA SER A 40 2.30 -6.14 -3.11
C SER A 40 1.05 -5.29 -3.33
N ASP A 41 -0.09 -5.77 -2.83
CA ASP A 41 -1.35 -5.03 -2.71
C ASP A 41 -1.43 -4.18 -1.41
N PHE A 42 -0.30 -3.99 -0.70
CA PHE A 42 -0.27 -3.15 0.49
C PHE A 42 -0.61 -1.69 0.13
N LEU A 43 -1.82 -1.28 0.48
CA LEU A 43 -2.28 0.09 0.30
C LEU A 43 -2.02 0.89 1.57
N PHE A 44 -0.92 1.65 1.58
CA PHE A 44 -0.56 2.54 2.70
C PHE A 44 -1.72 3.47 3.11
N ASP A 45 -2.47 3.98 2.14
CA ASP A 45 -3.64 4.82 2.40
C ASP A 45 -4.74 4.10 3.20
N ALA A 46 -4.92 2.80 2.97
CA ALA A 46 -5.84 1.97 3.74
C ALA A 46 -5.34 1.77 5.17
N TRP A 47 -4.06 1.43 5.36
CA TRP A 47 -3.42 1.34 6.68
C TRP A 47 -3.55 2.66 7.46
N ARG A 48 -3.17 3.78 6.84
CA ARG A 48 -3.23 5.12 7.42
C ARG A 48 -4.64 5.46 7.89
N LYS A 49 -5.65 5.19 7.06
CA LYS A 49 -7.06 5.42 7.42
C LYS A 49 -7.50 4.57 8.61
N ARG A 50 -7.08 3.29 8.70
CA ARG A 50 -7.35 2.43 9.87
C ARG A 50 -6.71 2.99 11.13
N TYR A 51 -5.44 3.36 11.05
CA TYR A 51 -4.68 3.92 12.17
C TYR A 51 -5.29 5.24 12.67
N MET A 52 -5.60 6.17 11.76
CA MET A 52 -6.20 7.46 12.10
C MET A 52 -7.60 7.32 12.71
N LYS A 53 -8.42 6.39 12.20
CA LYS A 53 -9.72 6.08 12.80
C LYS A 53 -9.55 5.53 14.22
N TRP A 54 -8.61 4.62 14.42
CA TRP A 54 -8.31 4.04 15.73
C TRP A 54 -7.84 5.10 16.74
N MET A 55 -6.93 6.00 16.34
CA MET A 55 -6.47 7.12 17.17
C MET A 55 -7.61 8.06 17.57
N LYS A 56 -8.51 8.37 16.64
CA LYS A 56 -9.71 9.18 16.91
C LYS A 56 -10.60 8.53 17.99
N HIS A 57 -10.80 7.21 17.94
CA HIS A 57 -11.59 6.50 18.95
C HIS A 57 -10.93 6.48 20.33
N LYS A 58 -9.59 6.41 20.38
CA LYS A 58 -8.83 6.52 21.63
C LYS A 58 -8.82 7.93 22.24
N LYS A 59 -9.33 8.95 21.53
CA LYS A 59 -9.23 10.38 21.91
C LYS A 59 -7.79 10.81 22.23
N SER A 60 -6.81 10.19 21.56
CA SER A 60 -5.38 10.43 21.76
C SER A 60 -4.80 11.10 20.52
N ARG A 61 -3.78 11.94 20.71
CA ARG A 61 -3.08 12.61 19.61
C ARG A 61 -1.93 11.74 19.14
N VAL A 62 -1.68 11.70 17.83
CA VAL A 62 -0.52 10.99 17.26
C VAL A 62 0.81 11.52 17.81
N MET A 63 0.83 12.81 18.19
CA MET A 63 1.91 13.47 18.91
C MET A 63 2.30 12.77 20.21
N ASP A 64 1.29 12.39 21.00
CA ASP A 64 1.52 11.81 22.33
C ASP A 64 2.11 10.41 22.18
N PHE A 65 1.73 9.70 21.12
CA PHE A 65 2.29 8.41 20.76
C PHE A 65 3.74 8.52 20.30
N PHE A 66 4.06 9.47 19.42
CA PHE A 66 5.43 9.68 18.94
C PHE A 66 6.38 9.99 20.11
N ARG A 67 5.99 10.91 20.99
CA ARG A 67 6.78 11.25 22.19
C ARG A 67 6.93 10.10 23.18
N ALA A 68 6.00 9.14 23.19
CA ALA A 68 6.14 7.96 24.04
C ALA A 68 7.17 6.95 23.49
N MET A 69 7.52 7.05 22.21
CA MET A 69 8.53 6.22 21.54
C MET A 69 9.91 6.89 21.51
N ASP A 70 9.94 8.22 21.34
CA ASP A 70 11.13 9.08 21.42
C ASP A 70 11.58 9.27 22.87
N THR A 71 12.27 8.26 23.43
CA THR A 71 12.65 8.22 24.85
C THR A 71 13.83 9.14 25.20
N ASP A 72 14.70 9.39 24.23
CA ASP A 72 15.87 10.26 24.34
C ASP A 72 15.57 11.72 23.95
N GLY A 73 14.42 11.97 23.33
CA GLY A 73 13.92 13.32 23.05
C GLY A 73 14.68 14.01 21.93
N ASP A 74 15.30 13.24 21.03
CA ASP A 74 16.09 13.78 19.92
C ASP A 74 15.21 14.14 18.71
N GLY A 75 13.90 13.91 18.80
CA GLY A 75 12.91 14.27 17.79
C GLY A 75 12.75 13.25 16.67
N LYS A 76 13.41 12.09 16.78
CA LYS A 76 13.33 10.98 15.83
C LYS A 76 13.25 9.65 16.55
N VAL A 77 12.84 8.61 15.84
CA VAL A 77 12.83 7.24 16.37
C VAL A 77 13.41 6.30 15.34
N THR A 78 14.15 5.28 15.78
CA THR A 78 14.56 4.20 14.87
C THR A 78 13.32 3.47 14.34
N ARG A 79 13.45 2.87 13.16
CA ARG A 79 12.39 2.00 12.60
C ARG A 79 11.92 0.94 13.59
N GLN A 80 12.82 0.32 14.34
CA GLN A 80 12.45 -0.69 15.34
C GLN A 80 11.64 -0.10 16.50
N GLN A 81 12.07 1.04 17.06
CA GLN A 81 11.32 1.72 18.13
C GLN A 81 9.90 2.10 17.67
N PHE A 82 9.76 2.54 16.42
CA PHE A 82 8.46 2.84 15.82
C PHE A 82 7.58 1.59 15.70
N ILE A 83 8.10 0.49 15.13
CA ILE A 83 7.38 -0.78 14.99
C ILE A 83 6.91 -1.29 16.36
N ASP A 84 7.84 -1.37 17.32
CA ASP A 84 7.57 -1.86 18.67
C ASP A 84 6.53 -1.00 19.38
N GLY A 85 6.63 0.33 19.25
CA GLY A 85 5.71 1.26 19.88
C GLY A 85 4.28 1.14 19.34
N ILE A 86 4.11 0.96 18.02
CA ILE A 86 2.80 0.74 17.41
C ILE A 86 2.22 -0.63 17.79
N ILE A 87 3.02 -1.70 17.83
CA ILE A 87 2.54 -3.02 18.27
C ILE A 87 2.13 -2.97 19.76
N LYS A 88 2.95 -2.34 20.61
CA LYS A 88 2.66 -2.14 22.04
C LYS A 88 1.38 -1.34 22.28
N SER A 89 1.05 -0.42 21.36
CA SER A 89 -0.17 0.40 21.40
C SER A 89 -1.50 -0.37 21.36
N LYS A 90 -1.44 -1.65 20.93
CA LYS A 90 -2.58 -2.52 20.63
C LYS A 90 -3.42 -2.07 19.43
N PHE A 91 -2.83 -1.30 18.52
CA PHE A 91 -3.40 -1.11 17.19
C PHE A 91 -3.40 -2.45 16.43
N PRO A 92 -4.50 -2.86 15.77
CA PRO A 92 -4.54 -4.11 15.01
C PRO A 92 -3.64 -4.05 13.76
N THR A 93 -2.40 -4.53 13.91
CA THR A 93 -1.36 -4.63 12.89
C THR A 93 -0.37 -5.73 13.27
N ASP A 94 0.56 -6.07 12.39
CA ASP A 94 1.63 -7.04 12.63
C ASP A 94 2.99 -6.48 12.20
N GLU A 95 4.07 -7.16 12.58
CA GLU A 95 5.44 -6.71 12.34
C GLU A 95 5.78 -6.59 10.84
N MET A 96 5.19 -7.46 10.01
CA MET A 96 5.44 -7.48 8.57
C MET A 96 4.75 -6.31 7.86
N GLU A 97 3.50 -6.02 8.24
CA GLU A 97 2.78 -4.82 7.82
C GLU A 97 3.54 -3.56 8.29
N MET A 98 4.00 -3.55 9.53
CA MET A 98 4.70 -2.41 10.11
C MET A 98 6.09 -2.19 9.51
N SER A 99 6.79 -3.22 9.03
CA SER A 99 8.04 -3.06 8.30
C SER A 99 7.85 -2.22 7.05
N LYS A 100 6.80 -2.52 6.25
CA LYS A 100 6.45 -1.73 5.05
C LYS A 100 5.98 -0.33 5.38
N VAL A 101 5.25 -0.17 6.48
CA VAL A 101 4.85 1.15 6.97
C VAL A 101 6.11 1.94 7.32
N ALA A 102 7.05 1.36 8.06
CA ALA A 102 8.30 2.03 8.42
C ALA A 102 9.11 2.45 7.19
N ASP A 103 9.18 1.62 6.14
CA ASP A 103 9.82 1.98 4.86
C ASP A 103 9.18 3.23 4.18
N ILE A 104 7.88 3.45 4.39
CA ILE A 104 7.16 4.59 3.78
C ILE A 104 7.28 5.85 4.64
N PHE A 105 7.39 5.65 5.96
CA PHE A 105 7.60 6.74 6.90
C PHE A 105 9.02 7.30 6.80
N ASP A 106 10.03 6.43 6.75
CA ASP A 106 11.45 6.75 6.53
C ASP A 106 11.66 7.14 5.05
N ARG A 107 11.40 8.42 4.74
CA ARG A 107 11.32 8.90 3.36
C ARG A 107 12.69 9.15 2.76
N ASP A 108 13.64 9.60 3.58
CA ASP A 108 15.00 9.87 3.15
C ASP A 108 15.92 8.64 3.26
N GLY A 109 15.48 7.57 3.93
CA GLY A 109 16.18 6.29 4.02
C GLY A 109 17.33 6.31 5.01
N ASP A 110 17.33 7.21 5.98
CA ASP A 110 18.39 7.34 6.99
C ASP A 110 18.30 6.29 8.12
N GLY A 111 17.23 5.49 8.13
CA GLY A 111 16.96 4.44 9.13
C GLY A 111 16.23 4.94 10.37
N TYR A 112 15.89 6.22 10.41
CA TYR A 112 15.10 6.87 11.42
C TYR A 112 13.78 7.36 10.81
N ILE A 113 12.83 7.66 11.68
CA ILE A 113 11.57 8.31 11.31
C ILE A 113 11.52 9.56 12.16
N ASP A 114 11.74 10.70 11.54
CA ASP A 114 11.65 11.97 12.24
C ASP A 114 10.18 12.40 12.43
N TYR A 115 10.00 13.42 13.28
CA TYR A 115 8.68 13.95 13.56
C TYR A 115 7.95 14.49 12.31
N TYR A 116 8.67 15.14 11.39
CA TYR A 116 8.10 15.72 10.18
C TYR A 116 7.66 14.64 9.20
N GLU A 117 8.48 13.60 9.00
CA GLU A 117 8.17 12.43 8.22
C GLU A 117 6.91 11.72 8.75
N PHE A 118 6.86 11.52 10.07
CA PHE A 118 5.71 10.92 10.74
C PHE A 118 4.41 11.69 10.50
N VAL A 119 4.45 13.01 10.65
CA VAL A 119 3.28 13.86 10.42
C VAL A 119 2.92 13.95 8.93
N ALA A 120 3.89 14.07 8.04
CA ALA A 120 3.66 14.15 6.60
C ALA A 120 2.99 12.88 6.05
N ALA A 121 3.42 11.72 6.55
CA ALA A 121 2.85 10.43 6.18
C ALA A 121 1.40 10.25 6.69
N LEU A 122 1.08 10.77 7.89
CA LEU A 122 -0.25 10.65 8.52
C LEU A 122 -1.25 11.72 8.09
N TYR A 123 -0.78 12.93 7.85
CA TYR A 123 -1.55 14.08 7.40
C TYR A 123 -0.95 14.59 6.08
N PRO A 124 -1.19 13.89 4.97
CA PRO A 124 -0.91 14.47 3.67
C PRO A 124 -1.82 15.69 3.53
N THR A 125 -1.26 16.87 3.76
CA THR A 125 -1.95 18.12 3.52
C THR A 125 -2.12 18.27 2.02
N LYS A 126 -3.16 19.01 1.58
CA LYS A 126 -3.26 19.47 0.19
C LYS A 126 -2.04 20.28 -0.28
N GLU A 127 -1.14 20.66 0.63
CA GLU A 127 0.06 21.47 0.37
C GLU A 127 1.36 20.65 0.31
N SER A 128 1.41 19.47 0.94
CA SER A 128 2.57 18.57 0.92
C SER A 128 2.58 17.59 -0.25
N TYR A 129 1.45 17.47 -0.96
CA TYR A 129 1.36 16.88 -2.29
C TYR A 129 0.94 17.99 -3.26
N LYS A 130 1.90 18.75 -3.78
CA LYS A 130 1.64 19.61 -4.93
C LYS A 130 1.84 18.75 -6.17
N PRO A 131 0.79 18.38 -6.90
CA PRO A 131 0.98 17.76 -8.20
C PRO A 131 1.83 18.70 -9.07
N VAL A 132 3.06 18.29 -9.34
CA VAL A 132 4.10 19.11 -9.98
C VAL A 132 3.85 19.16 -11.48
N THR A 133 3.36 18.04 -12.02
CA THR A 133 3.06 17.86 -13.42
C THR A 133 1.56 17.88 -13.68
N ASP A 134 1.18 18.10 -14.94
CA ASP A 134 -0.21 17.97 -15.36
C ASP A 134 -0.69 16.51 -15.26
N ALA A 135 0.20 15.53 -15.41
CA ALA A 135 -0.10 14.12 -15.17
C ALA A 135 -0.51 13.86 -13.72
N ASP A 136 0.22 14.41 -12.74
CA ASP A 136 -0.11 14.28 -11.31
C ASP A 136 -1.50 14.89 -11.02
N LYS A 137 -1.80 16.06 -11.58
CA LYS A 137 -3.11 16.71 -11.41
C LYS A 137 -4.24 15.89 -12.03
N ILE A 138 -3.98 15.26 -13.18
CA ILE A 138 -4.94 14.39 -13.85
C ILE A 138 -5.22 13.16 -12.98
N GLU A 139 -4.16 12.50 -12.50
CA GLU A 139 -4.27 11.30 -11.68
C GLU A 139 -5.03 11.59 -10.37
N ASP A 140 -4.63 12.63 -9.65
CA ASP A 140 -5.28 13.04 -8.40
C ASP A 140 -6.78 13.28 -8.58
N GLU A 141 -7.14 14.01 -9.63
CA GLU A 141 -8.53 14.33 -9.93
C GLU A 141 -9.33 13.10 -10.40
N VAL A 142 -8.71 12.21 -11.18
CA VAL A 142 -9.30 10.92 -11.58
C VAL A 142 -9.59 10.07 -10.35
N VAL A 143 -8.62 9.86 -9.48
CA VAL A 143 -8.77 9.09 -8.24
C VAL A 143 -9.86 9.70 -7.36
N ARG A 144 -9.82 11.03 -7.15
CA ARG A 144 -10.77 11.77 -6.31
C ARG A 144 -12.20 11.66 -6.81
N GLN A 145 -12.41 11.70 -8.12
CA GLN A 145 -13.75 11.56 -8.68
C GLN A 145 -14.22 10.11 -8.67
N VAL A 146 -13.40 9.16 -9.09
CA VAL A 146 -13.75 7.72 -9.15
C VAL A 146 -14.01 7.14 -7.76
N SER A 147 -13.33 7.63 -6.71
CA SER A 147 -13.55 7.19 -5.33
C SER A 147 -14.96 7.45 -4.80
N ARG A 148 -15.75 8.28 -5.49
CA ARG A 148 -17.17 8.55 -5.17
C ARG A 148 -18.11 7.45 -5.66
N CYS A 149 -17.62 6.48 -6.43
CA CYS A 149 -18.40 5.33 -6.89
C CYS A 149 -18.88 4.49 -5.68
N THR A 150 -20.18 4.16 -5.67
CA THR A 150 -20.83 3.35 -4.62
C THR A 150 -21.23 1.95 -5.11
N CYS A 151 -20.85 1.55 -6.33
CA CYS A 151 -21.13 0.21 -6.86
C CYS A 151 -20.44 -0.88 -6.02
N VAL A 152 -21.10 -2.05 -5.91
CA VAL A 152 -20.53 -3.25 -5.29
C VAL A 152 -19.23 -3.66 -6.00
N LYS A 153 -19.27 -3.74 -7.34
CA LYS A 153 -18.07 -3.74 -8.17
C LYS A 153 -17.75 -2.29 -8.54
N ARG A 154 -16.76 -1.69 -7.87
CA ARG A 154 -16.38 -0.30 -8.10
C ARG A 154 -15.99 -0.05 -9.55
N PHE A 155 -16.36 1.12 -10.08
CA PHE A 155 -15.98 1.56 -11.40
C PHE A 155 -14.46 1.63 -11.52
N GLN A 156 -13.88 0.78 -12.37
CA GLN A 156 -12.43 0.65 -12.49
C GLN A 156 -11.86 1.71 -13.43
N VAL A 157 -10.74 2.32 -13.05
CA VAL A 157 -9.97 3.21 -13.92
C VAL A 157 -8.49 2.86 -13.77
N GLN A 158 -7.80 2.72 -14.90
CA GLN A 158 -6.39 2.34 -14.95
C GLN A 158 -5.63 3.29 -15.88
N GLN A 159 -4.52 3.86 -15.40
CA GLN A 159 -3.57 4.58 -16.25
C GLN A 159 -2.70 3.57 -17.00
N ILE A 160 -2.65 3.69 -18.33
CA ILE A 160 -1.85 2.82 -19.20
C ILE A 160 -0.59 3.55 -19.68
N ALA A 161 -0.66 4.88 -19.81
CA ALA A 161 0.47 5.77 -20.06
C ALA A 161 0.12 7.18 -19.56
N GLU A 162 1.09 8.10 -19.54
CA GLU A 162 0.97 9.47 -18.99
C GLU A 162 -0.37 10.16 -19.30
N ASN A 163 -0.82 10.12 -20.56
CA ASN A 163 -2.08 10.75 -21.01
C ASN A 163 -3.14 9.75 -21.49
N LYS A 164 -3.05 8.46 -21.12
CA LYS A 164 -3.91 7.40 -21.66
C LYS A 164 -4.47 6.52 -20.56
N TYR A 165 -5.79 6.46 -20.48
CA TYR A 165 -6.53 5.76 -19.43
C TYR A 165 -7.53 4.76 -20.00
N ARG A 166 -7.81 3.72 -19.23
CA ARG A 166 -8.91 2.78 -19.43
C ARG A 166 -9.99 3.04 -18.40
N PHE A 167 -11.26 3.04 -18.80
CA PHE A 167 -12.40 3.32 -17.93
C PHE A 167 -13.43 2.19 -18.00
N GLY A 168 -13.85 1.71 -16.83
CA GLY A 168 -14.76 0.58 -16.67
C GLY A 168 -14.19 -0.73 -17.21
N ASP A 169 -15.09 -1.65 -17.55
CA ASP A 169 -14.76 -2.94 -18.16
C ASP A 169 -14.47 -2.83 -19.68
N ASN A 170 -14.53 -1.63 -20.26
CA ASN A 170 -14.27 -1.40 -21.68
C ASN A 170 -12.75 -1.46 -21.97
N GLN A 171 -12.36 -2.18 -23.02
CA GLN A 171 -10.97 -2.23 -23.48
C GLN A 171 -10.51 -0.94 -24.18
N GLN A 172 -11.43 -0.04 -24.53
CA GLN A 172 -11.12 1.22 -25.21
C GLN A 172 -10.25 2.14 -24.35
N LEU A 173 -9.08 2.48 -24.89
CA LEU A 173 -8.17 3.46 -24.31
C LEU A 173 -8.62 4.87 -24.71
N ARG A 174 -8.67 5.76 -23.73
CA ARG A 174 -9.06 7.17 -23.91
C ARG A 174 -7.91 8.08 -23.54
N LEU A 175 -7.73 9.13 -24.34
CA LEU A 175 -6.81 10.20 -23.99
C LEU A 175 -7.42 11.06 -22.89
N VAL A 176 -6.60 11.45 -21.93
CA VAL A 176 -6.98 12.32 -20.82
C VAL A 176 -6.01 13.49 -20.78
N ARG A 177 -6.52 14.69 -20.51
CA ARG A 177 -5.73 15.91 -20.38
C ARG A 177 -6.31 16.79 -19.28
N ILE A 178 -5.57 17.82 -18.88
CA ILE A 178 -6.07 18.91 -18.04
C ILE A 178 -6.05 20.22 -18.82
N LEU A 179 -7.10 21.03 -18.68
CA LEU A 179 -7.20 22.36 -19.27
C LEU A 179 -7.87 23.30 -18.26
N ARG A 180 -7.18 24.38 -17.88
CA ARG A 180 -7.68 25.36 -16.89
C ARG A 180 -8.21 24.69 -15.60
N SER A 181 -7.44 23.72 -15.09
CA SER A 181 -7.77 22.92 -13.91
C SER A 181 -8.96 21.96 -14.06
N THR A 182 -9.48 21.76 -15.27
CA THR A 182 -10.52 20.76 -15.57
C THR A 182 -9.90 19.55 -16.26
N VAL A 183 -10.05 18.36 -15.68
CA VAL A 183 -9.66 17.10 -16.33
C VAL A 183 -10.70 16.70 -17.38
N MET A 184 -10.23 16.35 -18.57
CA MET A 184 -11.07 16.05 -19.72
C MET A 184 -10.70 14.70 -20.34
N VAL A 185 -11.72 13.92 -20.69
CA VAL A 185 -11.61 12.63 -21.36
C VAL A 185 -11.98 12.78 -22.84
N ARG A 186 -11.20 12.18 -23.73
CA ARG A 186 -11.49 12.16 -25.18
C ARG A 186 -12.66 11.22 -25.46
N VAL A 187 -13.71 11.75 -26.09
CA VAL A 187 -14.91 10.99 -26.49
C VAL A 187 -15.26 11.37 -27.93
N GLY A 188 -15.09 10.41 -28.86
CA GLY A 188 -15.26 10.67 -30.29
C GLY A 188 -14.30 11.75 -30.81
N GLY A 189 -14.84 12.74 -31.50
CA GLY A 189 -14.10 13.91 -32.00
C GLY A 189 -13.84 15.02 -30.96
N GLY A 190 -14.43 14.92 -29.77
CA GLY A 190 -14.45 16.00 -28.77
C GLY A 190 -13.78 15.65 -27.43
N TRP A 191 -13.76 16.64 -26.54
CA TRP A 191 -13.30 16.51 -25.15
C TRP A 191 -14.49 16.71 -24.21
N MET A 192 -14.69 15.78 -23.28
CA MET A 192 -15.74 15.80 -22.27
C MET A 192 -15.11 15.97 -20.89
N ALA A 193 -15.72 16.74 -20.00
CA ALA A 193 -15.21 16.84 -18.63
C ALA A 193 -15.32 15.49 -17.90
N LEU A 194 -14.37 15.19 -17.02
CA LEU A 194 -14.31 13.89 -16.35
C LEU A 194 -15.57 13.59 -15.52
N ASP A 195 -16.12 14.59 -14.84
CA ASP A 195 -17.34 14.47 -14.05
C ASP A 195 -18.55 14.13 -14.91
N GLU A 196 -18.70 14.80 -16.06
CA GLU A 196 -19.73 14.48 -17.05
C GLU A 196 -19.53 13.08 -17.65
N PHE A 197 -18.28 12.69 -17.93
CA PHE A 197 -17.95 11.36 -18.42
C PHE A 197 -18.35 10.29 -17.40
N LEU A 198 -17.99 10.46 -16.13
CA LEU A 198 -18.33 9.52 -15.06
C LEU A 198 -19.84 9.47 -14.82
N LEU A 199 -20.56 10.59 -14.91
CA LEU A 199 -22.02 10.60 -14.81
C LEU A 199 -22.69 9.72 -15.86
N LYS A 200 -22.12 9.63 -17.06
CA LYS A 200 -22.63 8.80 -18.17
C LYS A 200 -22.18 7.33 -18.14
N ASN A 201 -21.09 7.01 -17.44
CA ASN A 201 -20.42 5.70 -17.54
C ASN A 201 -20.32 4.94 -16.20
N ASP A 202 -20.30 5.62 -15.06
CA ASP A 202 -20.30 4.99 -13.72
C ASP A 202 -21.75 4.61 -13.34
N PRO A 203 -22.09 3.31 -13.20
CA PRO A 203 -23.48 2.87 -13.03
C PRO A 203 -24.22 3.43 -11.82
N CYS A 204 -23.51 3.90 -10.79
CA CYS A 204 -24.13 4.48 -9.60
C CYS A 204 -24.37 6.00 -9.68
N ARG A 205 -24.02 6.64 -10.80
CA ARG A 205 -24.17 8.10 -11.00
C ARG A 205 -25.23 8.49 -12.03
N GLY A 206 -25.62 7.54 -12.88
CA GLY A 206 -26.64 7.70 -13.91
C GLY A 206 -28.02 7.25 -13.46
#